data_AF-A0A1Q7HVD3-F1
#
_entry.id   AF-A0A1Q7HVD3-F1
#
_cell.length_a   1.000
_cell.length_b   1.000
_cell.length_c   1.000
_cell.angle_alpha   90.00
_cell.angle_beta   90.00
_cell.angle_gamma   90.00
#
_symmetry.space_group_name_H-M   'P 1'
#
loop_
_entity.id
_entity.type
_entity.pdbx_description
1 polymer ?
#
loop_
_entity_poly.entity_id
_entity_poly.type
_entity_poly.pdbx_seq_one_letter_code
_entity_poly.pdbx_strand_id
1 'polypeptide(L)'
;MVLVIAGLLTVASALAELFAPAWFFDNIGPYPPYNRHYLGDLGAFVLPLGIGLLIAARDPIRHVALIALAAIGNLVHAANHAFDALVQSAQLPRAAGDAASLALVGLILAGVALVVVRRSAT
;
A
#
# COMPACT_ATOMS: atom_id res chain seq x y z
N MET A 1 11.30 -1.01 12.72
CA MET A 1 10.00 -1.66 13.00
C MET A 1 8.92 -1.27 11.98
N VAL A 2 8.64 0.03 11.77
CA VAL A 2 7.62 0.50 10.81
C VAL A 2 7.78 -0.10 9.40
N LEU A 3 8.97 0.00 8.80
CA LEU A 3 9.23 -0.54 7.45
C LEU A 3 9.05 -2.05 7.35
N VAL A 4 9.37 -2.79 8.41
CA VAL A 4 9.19 -4.25 8.47
C VAL A 4 7.71 -4.59 8.48
N ILE A 5 6.92 -3.94 9.35
CA ILE A 5 5.48 -4.19 9.47
C ILE A 5 4.78 -3.82 8.16
N ALA A 6 5.05 -2.63 7.63
CA ALA A 6 4.47 -2.19 6.36
C ALA A 6 4.85 -3.17 5.23
N GLY A 7 6.12 -3.53 5.11
CA GLY A 7 6.59 -4.49 4.11
C GLY A 7 5.92 -5.85 4.22
N LEU A 8 5.81 -6.41 5.43
CA LEU A 8 5.17 -7.71 5.65
C LEU A 8 3.68 -7.69 5.30
N LEU A 9 2.96 -6.64 5.70
CA LEU A 9 1.54 -6.49 5.38
C LEU A 9 1.33 -6.34 3.87
N THR A 10 2.14 -5.52 3.20
CA THR A 10 2.07 -5.34 1.74
C THR A 10 2.40 -6.63 0.99
N VAL A 11 3.42 -7.39 1.43
CA VAL A 11 3.73 -8.70 0.85
C VAL A 11 2.57 -9.67 1.07
N ALA A 12 2.02 -9.74 2.28
CA ALA A 12 0.90 -10.64 2.57
C ALA A 12 -0.33 -10.34 1.69
N SER A 13 -0.67 -9.06 1.52
CA SER A 13 -1.75 -8.65 0.61
C SER A 13 -1.48 -9.05 -0.83
N ALA A 14 -0.28 -8.76 -1.35
CA ALA A 14 0.08 -9.10 -2.72
C ALA A 14 0.10 -10.61 -2.99
N LEU A 15 0.55 -11.41 -2.01
CA LEU A 15 0.49 -12.87 -2.09
C LEU A 15 -0.96 -13.37 -2.10
N ALA A 16 -1.85 -12.76 -1.30
CA ALA A 16 -3.26 -13.09 -1.32
C ALA A 16 -3.92 -12.74 -2.67
N GLU A 17 -3.59 -11.59 -3.27
CA GLU A 17 -4.06 -11.19 -4.60
C GLU A 17 -3.60 -12.17 -5.70
N LEU A 18 -2.34 -12.63 -5.65
CA LEU A 18 -1.78 -13.56 -6.64
C LEU A 18 -2.30 -15.00 -6.50
N PHE A 19 -2.36 -15.50 -5.27
CA PHE A 19 -2.57 -16.93 -5.00
C PHE A 19 -3.96 -17.25 -4.46
N ALA A 20 -4.68 -16.27 -3.92
CA ALA A 20 -6.04 -16.42 -3.38
C ALA A 20 -6.97 -15.25 -3.78
N PRO A 21 -7.06 -14.87 -5.07
CA PRO A 21 -7.75 -13.64 -5.50
C PRO A 21 -9.24 -13.61 -5.12
N ALA A 22 -9.94 -14.74 -5.21
CA ALA A 22 -11.35 -14.81 -4.82
C ALA A 22 -11.54 -14.54 -3.31
N TRP A 23 -10.68 -15.14 -2.47
CA TRP A 23 -10.70 -14.88 -1.03
C TRP A 23 -10.35 -13.42 -0.71
N PHE A 24 -9.35 -12.85 -1.38
CA PHE A 24 -8.98 -11.45 -1.21
C PHE A 24 -10.15 -10.52 -1.56
N PHE A 25 -10.82 -10.79 -2.69
CA PHE A 25 -12.00 -10.04 -3.10
C PHE A 25 -13.11 -10.13 -2.04
N ASP A 26 -13.44 -11.32 -1.55
CA ASP A 26 -14.55 -11.49 -0.60
C ASP A 26 -14.28 -10.88 0.79
N ASN A 27 -13.01 -10.82 1.21
CA ASN A 27 -12.65 -10.52 2.60
C ASN A 27 -11.90 -9.20 2.80
N ILE A 28 -11.09 -8.78 1.83
CA ILE A 28 -10.19 -7.64 1.97
C ILE A 28 -10.66 -6.47 1.10
N GLY A 29 -10.76 -6.66 -0.21
CA GLY A 29 -11.08 -5.61 -1.17
C GLY A 29 -12.24 -5.99 -2.10
N PRO A 30 -13.49 -6.01 -1.63
CA PRO A 30 -14.65 -6.30 -2.47
C PRO A 30 -15.03 -5.08 -3.32
N TYR A 31 -14.31 -4.89 -4.42
CA TYR A 31 -14.59 -3.86 -5.43
C TYR A 31 -15.19 -4.50 -6.68
N PRO A 32 -16.53 -4.66 -6.76
CA PRO A 32 -17.17 -5.40 -7.84
C PRO A 32 -17.07 -4.66 -9.19
N PRO A 33 -17.07 -5.40 -10.32
CA PRO A 33 -17.16 -6.86 -10.41
C PRO A 33 -15.81 -7.57 -10.15
N TYR A 34 -15.86 -8.81 -9.64
CA TYR A 34 -14.65 -9.62 -9.46
C TYR A 34 -13.91 -9.82 -10.80
N ASN A 35 -12.61 -9.50 -10.80
CA ASN A 35 -11.74 -9.71 -11.95
C ASN A 35 -10.41 -10.35 -11.52
N ARG A 36 -10.32 -11.68 -11.73
CA ARG A 36 -9.13 -12.47 -11.37
C ARG A 36 -7.84 -11.99 -12.05
N HIS A 37 -7.91 -11.48 -13.28
CA HIS A 37 -6.72 -11.00 -13.99
C HIS A 37 -6.23 -9.70 -13.35
N TYR A 38 -7.14 -8.76 -13.13
CA TYR A 38 -6.82 -7.47 -12.52
C TYR A 38 -6.25 -7.61 -11.10
N LEU A 39 -6.81 -8.50 -10.27
CA LEU A 39 -6.21 -8.79 -8.95
C LEU A 39 -4.79 -9.37 -9.08
N GLY A 40 -4.58 -10.26 -10.05
CA GLY A 40 -3.25 -10.81 -10.31
C GLY A 40 -2.24 -9.74 -10.73
N ASP A 41 -2.64 -8.81 -11.59
CA ASP A 41 -1.81 -7.67 -12.01
C ASP A 41 -1.49 -6.77 -10.80
N LEU A 42 -2.50 -6.43 -10.00
CA LEU A 42 -2.32 -5.63 -8.80
C LEU A 42 -1.30 -6.28 -7.86
N GLY A 43 -1.46 -7.56 -7.54
CA GLY A 43 -0.52 -8.30 -6.70
C GLY A 43 0.89 -8.36 -7.29
N ALA A 44 1.02 -8.51 -8.61
CA ALA A 44 2.32 -8.51 -9.28
C ALA A 44 3.04 -7.16 -9.17
N PHE A 45 2.31 -6.04 -9.21
CA PHE A 45 2.88 -4.69 -9.05
C PHE A 45 3.10 -4.29 -7.58
N VAL A 46 2.28 -4.79 -6.65
CA VAL A 46 2.37 -4.47 -5.21
C VAL A 46 3.45 -5.30 -4.50
N LEU A 47 3.67 -6.55 -4.91
CA LEU A 47 4.65 -7.44 -4.30
C LEU A 47 6.07 -6.83 -4.24
N PRO A 48 6.62 -6.25 -5.33
CA PRO A 48 7.92 -5.59 -5.29
C PRO A 48 8.00 -4.41 -4.32
N LEU A 49 6.92 -3.66 -4.12
CA LEU A 49 6.89 -2.55 -3.15
C LEU A 49 7.03 -3.07 -1.72
N GLY A 50 6.31 -4.15 -1.38
CA GLY A 50 6.42 -4.80 -0.08
C GLY A 50 7.83 -5.35 0.17
N ILE A 51 8.40 -6.05 -0.81
CA ILE A 51 9.79 -6.54 -0.75
C ILE A 51 10.78 -5.36 -0.62
N GLY A 52 10.56 -4.29 -1.37
CA GLY A 52 11.37 -3.07 -1.32
C GLY A 52 11.38 -2.43 0.07
N LEU A 53 10.24 -2.39 0.76
CA LEU A 53 10.16 -1.93 2.16
C LEU A 53 10.93 -2.84 3.13
N LEU A 54 10.89 -4.16 2.93
CA LEU A 54 11.68 -5.11 3.73
C LEU A 54 13.18 -4.95 3.50
N ILE A 55 13.60 -4.65 2.27
CA ILE A 55 14.99 -4.34 1.94
C ILE A 55 15.39 -3.00 2.59
N ALA A 56 14.56 -1.96 2.43
CA ALA A 56 14.78 -0.66 3.02
C ALA A 56 14.86 -0.70 4.55
N ALA A 57 14.17 -1.65 5.19
CA ALA A 57 14.26 -1.85 6.64
C ALA A 57 15.66 -2.21 7.14
N ARG A 58 16.53 -2.77 6.28
CA ARG A 58 17.91 -3.15 6.63
C ARG A 58 18.87 -1.96 6.62
N ASP A 59 18.67 -1.03 5.68
CA ASP A 59 19.44 0.21 5.58
C ASP A 59 18.52 1.33 5.05
N PRO A 60 17.77 2.01 5.92
CA PRO A 60 16.79 3.00 5.49
C PRO A 60 17.41 4.20 4.77
N ILE A 61 18.64 4.57 5.16
CA ILE A 61 19.36 5.72 4.60
C ILE A 61 19.65 5.49 3.12
N ARG A 62 20.19 4.31 2.77
CA ARG A 62 20.47 3.96 1.37
C ARG A 62 19.23 3.78 0.51
N HIS A 63 18.07 3.53 1.11
CA HIS A 63 16.84 3.17 0.41
C HIS A 63 15.71 4.19 0.61
N VAL A 64 16.03 5.44 0.95
CA VAL A 64 15.03 6.47 1.23
C VAL A 64 14.09 6.72 0.04
N ALA A 65 14.58 6.61 -1.19
CA ALA A 65 13.76 6.72 -2.39
C ALA A 65 12.70 5.62 -2.49
N LEU A 66 13.00 4.38 -2.06
CA LEU A 66 12.03 3.28 -2.02
C LEU A 66 10.94 3.54 -0.96
N ILE A 67 11.33 4.08 0.20
CA ILE A 67 10.38 4.44 1.25
C ILE A 67 9.44 5.56 0.76
N ALA A 68 10.00 6.57 0.10
CA ALA A 68 9.23 7.67 -0.49
C ALA A 68 8.28 7.17 -1.58
N LEU A 69 8.74 6.26 -2.46
CA LEU A 69 7.90 5.66 -3.49
C LEU A 69 6.71 4.89 -2.89
N ALA A 70 6.96 4.10 -1.84
CA ALA A 70 5.90 3.37 -1.15
C ALA A 70 4.90 4.31 -0.44
N ALA A 71 5.39 5.45 0.10
CA ALA A 71 4.53 6.48 0.66
C ALA A 71 3.64 7.12 -0.41
N ILE A 72 4.22 7.54 -1.53
CA ILE A 72 3.49 8.13 -2.67
C ILE A 72 2.47 7.13 -3.21
N GLY A 73 2.86 5.88 -3.42
CA GLY A 73 1.97 4.81 -3.88
C GLY A 73 0.75 4.65 -2.97
N ASN A 74 0.94 4.63 -1.65
CA ASN A 74 -0.18 4.59 -0.70
C ASN A 74 -1.10 5.82 -0.79
N LEU A 75 -0.53 7.02 -0.93
CA LEU A 75 -1.33 8.25 -1.01
C LEU A 75 -2.13 8.33 -2.32
N VAL A 76 -1.53 7.93 -3.45
CA VAL A 76 -2.21 7.84 -4.74
C VAL A 76 -3.32 6.78 -4.68
N HIS A 77 -3.05 5.64 -4.05
CA HIS A 77 -4.05 4.58 -3.86
C HIS A 77 -5.22 5.06 -2.97
N ALA A 78 -4.92 5.74 -1.86
CA ALA A 78 -5.94 6.35 -1.01
C ALA A 78 -6.81 7.35 -1.78
N ALA A 79 -6.20 8.17 -2.65
CA ALA A 79 -6.93 9.10 -3.50
C ALA A 79 -7.84 8.38 -4.50
N ASN A 80 -7.43 7.23 -5.04
CA ASN A 80 -8.28 6.40 -5.90
C ASN A 80 -9.52 5.88 -5.15
N HIS A 81 -9.35 5.37 -3.92
CA HIS A 81 -10.49 4.97 -3.09
C HIS A 81 -11.41 6.13 -2.73
N ALA A 82 -10.84 7.30 -2.43
CA ALA A 82 -11.62 8.50 -2.17
C ALA A 82 -12.44 8.93 -3.40
N PHE A 83 -11.87 8.81 -4.60
CA PHE A 83 -12.59 9.05 -5.85
C PHE A 83 -13.78 8.09 -6.02
N ASP A 84 -13.59 6.80 -5.80
CA ASP A 84 -14.68 5.82 -5.90
C ASP A 84 -15.79 6.07 -4.89
N ALA A 85 -15.43 6.44 -3.66
CA ALA A 85 -16.38 6.80 -2.62
C ALA A 85 -17.19 8.07 -3.01
N LEU A 86 -16.50 9.13 -3.44
CA LEU A 86 -17.11 10.45 -3.63
C LEU A 86 -17.83 10.60 -4.97
N VAL A 87 -17.35 9.91 -6.01
CA VAL A 87 -17.79 10.11 -7.40
C VAL A 87 -18.58 8.92 -7.92
N GLN A 88 -18.10 7.69 -7.67
CA GLN A 88 -18.75 6.48 -8.19
C GLN A 88 -19.84 5.91 -7.28
N SER A 89 -20.07 6.54 -6.11
CA SER A 89 -21.05 6.08 -5.10
C SER A 89 -20.82 4.61 -4.67
N ALA A 90 -19.57 4.13 -4.75
CA ALA A 90 -19.20 2.83 -4.22
C ALA A 90 -19.44 2.79 -2.69
N GLN A 91 -19.65 1.60 -2.12
CA GLN A 91 -20.04 1.37 -0.71
C GLN A 91 -19.37 2.36 0.29
N LEU A 92 -20.06 3.48 0.56
CA LEU A 92 -19.47 4.69 1.15
C LEU A 92 -18.69 4.46 2.46
N PRO A 93 -19.20 3.68 3.44
CA PRO A 93 -18.50 3.51 4.71
C PRO A 93 -17.20 2.71 4.58
N ARG A 94 -17.16 1.72 3.69
CA ARG A 94 -15.98 0.87 3.49
C ARG A 94 -14.92 1.60 2.68
N ALA A 95 -15.31 2.21 1.56
CA ALA A 95 -14.37 2.93 0.70
C ALA A 95 -13.70 4.10 1.44
N ALA A 96 -14.42 4.81 2.32
CA ALA A 96 -13.84 5.85 3.17
C ALA A 96 -12.86 5.30 4.22
N GLY A 97 -13.17 4.15 4.83
CA GLY A 97 -12.28 3.48 5.79
C GLY A 97 -10.99 2.98 5.13
N ASP A 98 -11.11 2.37 3.95
CA ASP A 98 -9.98 1.89 3.16
C ASP A 98 -9.08 3.06 2.75
N ALA A 99 -9.66 4.14 2.21
CA ALA A 99 -8.94 5.36 1.86
C ALA A 99 -8.18 5.95 3.07
N ALA A 100 -8.83 6.05 4.23
CA ALA A 100 -8.22 6.58 5.45
C ALA A 100 -7.04 5.71 5.93
N SER A 101 -7.18 4.38 5.85
CA SER A 101 -6.13 3.44 6.26
C SER A 101 -4.89 3.55 5.36
N LEU A 102 -5.09 3.63 4.04
CA LEU A 102 -4.03 3.82 3.06
C LEU A 102 -3.35 5.19 3.22
N ALA A 103 -4.14 6.24 3.44
CA ALA A 103 -3.61 7.58 3.68
C ALA A 103 -2.75 7.61 4.94
N LEU A 104 -3.20 6.98 6.03
CA LEU A 104 -2.44 6.90 7.28
C LEU A 104 -1.10 6.18 7.08
N VAL A 105 -1.10 5.02 6.41
CA VAL A 105 0.15 4.29 6.10
C VAL A 105 1.07 5.15 5.23
N GLY A 106 0.54 5.80 4.20
CA GLY A 106 1.30 6.71 3.32
C GLY A 106 1.95 7.86 4.09
N LEU A 107 1.20 8.50 4.99
CA LEU A 107 1.70 9.59 5.84
C LEU A 107 2.77 9.12 6.83
N ILE A 108 2.60 7.94 7.43
CA ILE A 108 3.61 7.34 8.31
C ILE A 108 4.91 7.08 7.54
N LEU A 109 4.82 6.48 6.34
CA LEU A 109 5.99 6.21 5.50
C LEU A 109 6.68 7.50 5.02
N ALA A 110 5.91 8.53 4.67
CA ALA A 110 6.44 9.86 4.34
C ALA A 110 7.19 10.46 5.54
N GLY A 111 6.62 10.36 6.75
CA GLY A 111 7.28 10.78 7.98
C GLY A 111 8.60 10.03 8.23
N VAL A 112 8.63 8.72 8.01
CA VAL A 112 9.86 7.92 8.11
C VAL A 112 10.89 8.39 7.09
N ALA A 113 10.50 8.60 5.82
CA ALA A 113 11.41 9.10 4.79
C ALA A 113 12.01 10.46 5.19
N LEU A 114 11.20 11.40 5.67
CA LEU A 114 11.66 12.71 6.13
C LEU A 114 12.65 12.60 7.29
N VAL A 115 12.38 11.75 8.28
CA VAL A 115 13.30 11.51 9.41
C VAL A 115 14.63 10.92 8.93
N VAL A 116 14.58 9.96 8.00
CA VAL A 116 15.78 9.34 7.42
C VAL A 116 16.63 10.37 6.65
N VAL A 117 16.01 11.22 5.82
CA VAL A 117 16.73 12.29 5.10
C VAL A 117 17.41 13.23 6.10
N ARG A 118 16.69 13.69 7.12
CA ARG A 118 17.24 14.61 8.13
C ARG A 118 18.44 14.03 8.88
N ARG A 119 18.40 12.74 9.23
CA ARG A 119 19.50 12.05 9.91
C ARG A 119 20.71 11.79 9.02
N SER A 120 20.52 11.71 7.71
CA SER A 120 21.63 11.52 6.76
C SER A 120 22.41 12.81 6.51
N ALA A 121 21.83 13.97 6.84
CA ALA A 121 22.41 15.30 6.63
C ALA A 121 23.17 15.84 7.87
N THR A 122 23.13 15.13 9.00
CA THR A 122 23.82 15.44 10.25
C THR A 122 24.99 14.49 10.47
#